data_AF-A0A1Y1YLH4-F1
#
_entry.id   AF-A0A1Y1YLH4-F1
#
_cell.length_a   1.000
_cell.length_b   1.000
_cell.length_c   1.000
_cell.angle_alpha   90.00
_cell.angle_beta   90.00
_cell.angle_gamma   90.00
#
_symmetry.space_group_name_H-M   'P 1'
#
loop_
_entity.id
_entity.type
_entity.pdbx_description
1 polymer ?
#
loop_
_entity_poly.entity_id
_entity_poly.type
_entity_poly.pdbx_seq_one_letter_code
_entity_poly.pdbx_strand_id
1 'polypeptide(L)'
;MIADLLISLSYMAIPVEIFFFQRTLTLPLPMLYKSVLLLFEAFITACGATHFVTVWRPFADTDLALCVVKVATAVVSTITAALLIRVFPKAFSLPAKAAWLEEELGSHMRHEQSLRMANDLLLKFRKITQHIRKTLDTASVCQTAVFELSVALGVGCAIYIKEGDTYVCAHEDYRRTNDRHFRHVEKSIFWQKVVIPMDNKAINRMSTLSYTCCLNQRDLCDMVGEGVNLPFKAAMGARFQLDECNSGFVLIYSSDATWSLPEQEVELFEDIVGQIEIALQQSAQIRNEAKGKPQEPGAHTKAEETAGFSLSNLHENTSLSIQSSYPSQEKQCDTTPM
;
A
#
# COMPACT_ATOMS: atom_id res chain seq x y z
N MET A 1 -6.84 -61.23 -36.83
CA MET A 1 -6.51 -60.57 -38.12
C MET A 1 -7.04 -59.15 -38.21
N ILE A 2 -8.35 -58.90 -38.40
CA ILE A 2 -8.87 -57.51 -38.51
C ILE A 2 -8.62 -56.71 -37.23
N ALA A 3 -8.89 -57.32 -36.07
CA ALA A 3 -8.59 -56.70 -34.77
C ALA A 3 -7.09 -56.42 -34.58
N ASP A 4 -6.22 -57.39 -34.87
CA ASP A 4 -4.76 -57.21 -34.77
C ASP A 4 -4.22 -56.12 -35.70
N LEU A 5 -4.78 -56.00 -36.91
CA LEU A 5 -4.41 -54.96 -37.86
C LEU A 5 -4.81 -53.57 -37.36
N LEU A 6 -6.02 -53.43 -36.81
CA LEU A 6 -6.48 -52.18 -36.20
C LEU A 6 -5.63 -51.82 -34.97
N ILE A 7 -5.35 -52.78 -34.08
CA ILE A 7 -4.51 -52.56 -32.89
C ILE A 7 -3.10 -52.13 -33.29
N SER A 8 -2.50 -52.80 -34.28
CA SER A 8 -1.17 -52.46 -34.78
C SER A 8 -1.12 -51.04 -35.34
N LEU A 9 -2.13 -50.65 -36.14
CA LEU A 9 -2.20 -49.30 -36.71
C LEU A 9 -2.35 -48.24 -35.61
N SER A 10 -3.23 -48.47 -34.63
CA SER A 10 -3.39 -47.56 -33.48
C SER A 10 -2.09 -47.43 -32.67
N TYR A 11 -1.38 -48.54 -32.43
CA TYR A 11 -0.12 -48.54 -31.68
C TYR A 11 1.06 -47.93 -32.45
N MET A 12 0.98 -47.81 -33.78
CA MET A 12 1.94 -47.02 -34.56
C MET A 12 1.56 -45.53 -34.62
N ALA A 13 0.27 -45.20 -34.55
CA ALA A 13 -0.21 -43.81 -34.58
C ALA A 13 0.04 -43.06 -33.27
N ILE A 14 -0.27 -43.66 -32.12
CA ILE A 14 -0.13 -43.01 -30.80
C ILE A 14 1.29 -42.45 -30.55
N PRO A 15 2.39 -43.19 -30.82
CA PRO A 15 3.74 -42.67 -30.61
C PRO A 15 4.09 -41.48 -31.50
N VAL A 16 3.55 -41.41 -32.72
CA VAL A 16 3.76 -40.27 -33.62
C VAL A 16 3.09 -39.01 -33.07
N GLU A 17 1.89 -39.15 -32.52
CA GLU A 17 1.16 -38.04 -31.87
C GLU A 17 1.91 -37.52 -30.64
N ILE A 18 2.38 -38.42 -29.78
CA ILE A 18 3.17 -38.05 -28.58
C ILE A 18 4.48 -37.38 -29.00
N PHE A 19 5.18 -37.90 -30.01
CA PHE A 19 6.44 -37.33 -30.48
C PHE A 19 6.26 -35.91 -31.03
N PHE A 20 5.18 -35.68 -31.80
CA PHE A 20 4.85 -34.34 -32.30
C PHE A 20 4.52 -33.39 -31.15
N PHE A 21 3.71 -33.84 -30.19
CA PHE A 21 3.37 -33.06 -29.00
C PHE A 21 4.61 -32.65 -28.18
N GLN A 22 5.58 -33.57 -28.01
CA GLN A 22 6.85 -33.29 -27.35
C GLN A 22 7.68 -32.21 -28.06
N ARG A 23 7.63 -32.16 -29.40
CA ARG A 23 8.32 -31.13 -30.21
C ARG A 23 7.64 -29.76 -30.11
N THR A 24 6.32 -29.72 -29.94
CA THR A 24 5.54 -28.48 -29.84
C THR A 24 5.58 -27.88 -28.43
N LEU A 25 5.76 -28.70 -27.40
CA LEU A 25 5.88 -28.25 -26.01
C LEU A 25 7.13 -27.36 -25.81
N THR A 26 6.91 -26.09 -25.48
CA THR A 26 7.96 -25.09 -25.17
C THR A 26 8.44 -25.14 -23.71
N LEU A 27 7.91 -26.04 -22.89
CA LEU A 27 8.28 -26.19 -21.49
C LEU A 27 9.65 -26.89 -21.35
N PRO A 28 10.56 -26.38 -20.50
CA PRO A 28 11.83 -27.04 -20.21
C PRO A 28 11.60 -28.29 -19.34
N LEU A 29 11.20 -29.40 -19.98
CA LEU A 29 11.09 -30.69 -19.32
C LEU A 29 12.48 -31.21 -18.95
N PRO A 30 12.72 -31.61 -17.68
CA PRO A 30 13.98 -32.23 -17.30
C PRO A 30 14.26 -33.48 -18.14
N MET A 31 15.53 -33.71 -18.49
CA MET A 31 15.95 -34.82 -19.38
C MET A 31 15.35 -36.18 -18.99
N LEU A 32 15.20 -36.44 -17.68
CA LEU A 32 14.61 -37.65 -17.14
C LEU A 32 13.18 -37.91 -17.66
N TYR A 33 12.33 -36.87 -17.75
CA TYR A 33 10.96 -37.01 -18.21
C TYR A 33 10.89 -37.28 -19.72
N LYS A 34 11.77 -36.63 -20.51
CA LYS A 34 11.88 -36.89 -21.96
C LYS A 34 12.29 -38.34 -22.23
N SER A 35 13.24 -38.88 -21.46
CA SER A 35 13.64 -40.29 -21.57
C SER A 35 12.50 -41.24 -21.26
N VAL A 36 11.68 -40.97 -20.24
CA VAL A 36 10.51 -41.81 -19.90
C VAL A 36 9.46 -41.78 -21.02
N LEU A 37 9.19 -40.60 -21.60
CA LEU A 37 8.25 -40.48 -22.73
C LEU A 37 8.73 -41.26 -23.95
N LEU A 38 10.01 -41.16 -24.30
CA LEU A 38 10.59 -41.92 -25.42
C LEU A 38 10.59 -43.44 -25.16
N LEU A 39 10.80 -43.87 -23.91
CA LEU A 39 10.69 -45.28 -23.52
C LEU A 39 9.24 -45.79 -23.59
N PHE A 40 8.27 -44.95 -23.30
CA PHE A 40 6.85 -45.25 -23.42
C PHE A 40 6.42 -45.36 -24.90
N GLU A 41 6.89 -44.46 -25.75
CA GLU A 41 6.72 -44.55 -27.21
C GLU A 41 7.35 -45.84 -27.77
N ALA A 42 8.57 -46.17 -27.36
CA ALA A 42 9.25 -47.41 -27.74
C ALA A 42 8.50 -48.66 -27.27
N PHE A 43 7.89 -48.62 -26.07
CA PHE A 43 7.08 -49.72 -25.55
C PHE A 43 5.80 -49.92 -26.38
N ILE A 44 5.07 -48.84 -26.69
CA ILE A 44 3.83 -48.90 -27.47
C ILE A 44 4.11 -49.41 -28.90
N THR A 45 5.15 -48.90 -29.55
CA THR A 45 5.56 -49.36 -30.89
C THR A 45 5.94 -50.84 -30.90
N ALA A 46 6.70 -51.31 -29.89
CA ALA A 46 7.08 -52.72 -29.77
C ALA A 46 5.85 -53.63 -29.57
N CYS A 47 4.89 -53.21 -28.75
CA CYS A 47 3.60 -53.89 -28.62
C CYS A 47 2.83 -53.94 -29.94
N GLY A 48 2.80 -52.83 -30.71
CA GLY A 48 2.16 -52.76 -32.02
C GLY A 48 2.81 -53.67 -33.07
N ALA A 49 4.14 -53.83 -32.99
CA ALA A 49 4.90 -54.74 -33.84
C ALA A 49 4.55 -56.21 -33.58
N THR A 50 4.22 -56.60 -32.34
CA THR A 50 3.76 -57.98 -32.07
C THR A 50 2.46 -58.31 -32.81
N HIS A 51 1.49 -57.38 -32.83
CA HIS A 51 0.24 -57.54 -33.57
C HIS A 51 0.44 -57.51 -35.09
N PHE A 52 1.40 -56.72 -35.57
CA PHE A 52 1.75 -56.73 -36.99
C PHE A 52 2.29 -58.10 -37.42
N VAL A 53 3.21 -58.66 -36.64
CA VAL A 53 3.80 -59.98 -36.90
C VAL A 53 2.75 -61.09 -36.82
N THR A 54 1.78 -61.01 -35.91
CA THR A 54 0.70 -62.01 -35.84
C THR A 54 -0.25 -61.96 -37.03
N VAL A 55 -0.52 -60.78 -37.60
CA VAL A 55 -1.29 -60.65 -38.86
C VAL A 55 -0.57 -61.28 -40.04
N TRP A 56 0.76 -61.17 -40.08
CA TRP A 56 1.59 -61.66 -41.19
C TRP A 56 1.88 -63.17 -41.14
N ARG A 57 1.75 -63.79 -39.96
CA ARG A 57 1.99 -65.22 -39.70
C ARG A 57 1.36 -66.20 -40.71
N PRO A 58 0.15 -65.99 -41.27
CA PRO A 58 -0.42 -66.92 -42.26
C PRO A 58 0.35 -66.97 -43.59
N PHE A 59 1.19 -65.98 -43.88
CA PHE A 59 1.87 -65.80 -45.16
C PHE A 59 3.37 -66.19 -45.12
N ALA A 60 3.97 -66.33 -43.93
CA ALA A 60 5.37 -66.69 -43.74
C ALA A 60 5.62 -67.28 -42.34
N ASP A 61 6.70 -68.04 -42.18
CA ASP A 61 7.16 -68.46 -40.85
C ASP A 61 7.77 -67.26 -40.11
N THR A 62 7.03 -66.73 -39.13
CA THR A 62 7.40 -65.52 -38.38
C THR A 62 7.77 -65.81 -36.92
N ASP A 63 8.01 -67.06 -36.54
CA ASP A 63 8.19 -67.42 -35.12
C ASP A 63 9.45 -66.81 -34.50
N LEU A 64 10.56 -66.75 -35.25
CA LEU A 64 11.79 -66.08 -34.81
C LEU A 64 11.57 -64.56 -34.63
N ALA A 65 10.93 -63.92 -35.60
CA ALA A 65 10.64 -62.49 -35.55
C ALA A 65 9.75 -62.12 -34.35
N LEU A 66 8.72 -62.94 -34.08
CA LEU A 66 7.86 -62.75 -32.92
C LEU A 66 8.63 -62.90 -31.60
N CYS A 67 9.54 -63.87 -31.53
CA CYS A 67 10.40 -64.07 -30.35
C CYS A 67 11.28 -62.85 -30.08
N VAL A 68 11.96 -62.32 -31.11
CA VAL A 68 12.81 -61.13 -31.01
C VAL A 68 12.01 -59.92 -30.54
N VAL A 69 10.85 -59.65 -31.14
CA VAL A 69 10.00 -58.51 -30.75
C VAL A 69 9.52 -58.64 -29.30
N LYS A 70 9.15 -59.85 -28.86
CA LYS A 70 8.74 -60.09 -27.46
C LYS A 70 9.89 -59.85 -26.47
N VAL A 71 11.11 -60.30 -26.79
CA VAL A 71 12.29 -60.05 -25.95
C VAL A 71 12.59 -58.55 -25.88
N ALA A 72 12.58 -57.84 -27.02
CA ALA A 72 12.77 -56.39 -27.05
C ALA A 72 11.71 -55.66 -26.22
N THR A 73 10.44 -56.06 -26.34
CA THR A 73 9.32 -55.50 -25.56
C THR A 73 9.52 -55.72 -24.06
N ALA A 74 9.96 -56.91 -23.64
CA ALA A 74 10.21 -57.23 -22.24
C ALA A 74 11.34 -56.37 -21.65
N VAL A 75 12.42 -56.16 -22.41
CA VAL A 75 13.54 -55.30 -21.99
C VAL A 75 13.06 -53.84 -21.83
N VAL A 76 12.40 -53.28 -22.85
CA VAL A 76 11.89 -51.90 -22.80
C VAL A 76 10.89 -51.74 -21.66
N SER A 77 9.95 -52.68 -21.49
CA SER A 77 8.96 -52.66 -20.41
C SER A 77 9.61 -52.66 -19.02
N THR A 78 10.66 -53.46 -18.82
CA THR A 78 11.34 -53.57 -17.53
C THR A 78 12.06 -52.26 -17.18
N ILE A 79 12.75 -51.65 -18.15
CA ILE A 79 13.43 -50.37 -17.95
C ILE A 79 12.39 -49.27 -17.66
N THR A 80 11.29 -49.21 -18.42
CA THR A 80 10.20 -48.25 -18.20
C THR A 80 9.60 -48.37 -16.80
N ALA A 81 9.32 -49.60 -16.34
CA ALA A 81 8.80 -49.83 -14.99
C ALA A 81 9.77 -49.34 -13.90
N ALA A 82 11.07 -49.61 -14.03
CA ALA A 82 12.08 -49.17 -13.07
C ALA A 82 12.19 -47.64 -13.00
N LEU A 83 12.15 -46.94 -14.14
CA LEU A 83 12.19 -45.48 -14.19
C LEU A 83 10.92 -44.85 -13.59
N LEU A 84 9.75 -45.41 -13.89
CA LEU A 84 8.47 -44.88 -13.40
C LEU A 84 8.40 -44.85 -11.87
N ILE A 85 8.90 -45.87 -11.16
CA ILE A 85 8.96 -45.89 -9.68
C ILE A 85 9.63 -44.63 -9.12
N ARG A 86 10.63 -44.09 -9.82
CA ARG A 86 11.37 -42.90 -9.37
C ARG A 86 10.72 -41.59 -9.81
N VAL A 87 10.02 -41.57 -10.95
CA VAL A 87 9.41 -40.37 -11.55
C VAL A 87 8.04 -40.07 -10.98
N PHE A 88 7.21 -41.11 -10.77
CA PHE A 88 5.85 -40.98 -10.26
C PHE A 88 5.76 -40.13 -8.98
N PRO A 89 6.49 -40.43 -7.88
CA PRO A 89 6.36 -39.65 -6.65
C PRO A 89 6.73 -38.17 -6.83
N LYS A 90 7.64 -37.85 -7.75
CA LYS A 90 8.00 -36.46 -8.06
C LYS A 90 6.89 -35.74 -8.80
N ALA A 91 6.26 -36.38 -9.78
CA ALA A 91 5.17 -35.82 -10.57
C ALA A 91 3.95 -35.48 -9.70
N PHE A 92 3.56 -36.36 -8.78
CA PHE A 92 2.45 -36.10 -7.84
C PHE A 92 2.76 -35.01 -6.81
N SER A 93 4.04 -34.76 -6.51
CA SER A 93 4.43 -33.69 -5.58
C SER A 93 4.41 -32.28 -6.19
N LEU A 94 4.38 -32.16 -7.51
CA LEU A 94 4.46 -30.86 -8.20
C LEU A 94 3.23 -29.97 -7.95
N PRO A 95 1.97 -30.45 -8.08
CA PRO A 95 0.80 -29.62 -7.81
C PRO A 95 0.74 -29.16 -6.35
N ALA A 96 1.08 -30.04 -5.40
CA ALA A 96 1.09 -29.71 -3.98
C ALA A 96 2.16 -28.64 -3.65
N LYS A 97 3.35 -28.74 -4.25
CA LYS A 97 4.39 -27.72 -4.11
C LYS A 97 3.96 -26.40 -4.76
N ALA A 98 3.38 -26.44 -5.95
CA ALA A 98 2.90 -25.24 -6.63
C ALA A 98 1.84 -24.50 -5.79
N ALA A 99 0.85 -25.22 -5.26
CA ALA A 99 -0.18 -24.66 -4.40
C ALA A 99 0.41 -24.04 -3.11
N TRP A 100 1.39 -24.71 -2.47
CA TRP A 100 2.06 -24.13 -1.31
C TRP A 100 2.87 -22.87 -1.64
N LEU A 101 3.59 -22.88 -2.78
CA LEU A 101 4.32 -21.70 -3.24
C LEU A 101 3.38 -20.52 -3.51
N GLU A 102 2.23 -20.76 -4.14
CA GLU A 102 1.24 -19.73 -4.43
C GLU A 102 0.65 -19.12 -3.15
N GLU A 103 0.32 -19.95 -2.15
CA GLU A 103 -0.17 -19.46 -0.86
C GLU A 103 0.92 -18.66 -0.13
N GLU A 104 2.16 -19.15 -0.11
CA GLU A 104 3.28 -18.44 0.53
C GLU A 104 3.56 -17.10 -0.15
N LEU A 105 3.54 -17.05 -1.48
CA LEU A 105 3.69 -15.79 -2.22
C LEU A 105 2.53 -14.83 -1.91
N GLY A 106 1.30 -15.36 -1.84
CA GLY A 106 0.12 -14.60 -1.48
C GLY A 106 0.20 -14.03 -0.07
N SER A 107 0.66 -14.83 0.90
CA SER A 107 0.83 -14.39 2.28
C SER A 107 1.90 -13.30 2.37
N HIS A 108 3.03 -13.46 1.71
CA HIS A 108 4.13 -12.50 1.72
C HIS A 108 3.73 -11.16 1.07
N MET A 109 3.01 -11.21 -0.04
CA MET A 109 2.48 -10.00 -0.70
C MET A 109 1.50 -9.24 0.21
N ARG A 110 0.62 -9.94 0.93
CA ARG A 110 -0.31 -9.31 1.88
C ARG A 110 0.43 -8.58 3.00
N HIS A 111 1.48 -9.19 3.58
CA HIS A 111 2.29 -8.57 4.63
C HIS A 111 3.07 -7.37 4.11
N GLU A 112 3.67 -7.47 2.93
CA GLU A 112 4.40 -6.36 2.33
C GLU A 112 3.46 -5.19 2.02
N GLN A 113 2.25 -5.47 1.51
CA GLN A 113 1.26 -4.44 1.24
C GLN A 113 0.80 -3.73 2.51
N SER A 114 0.55 -4.44 3.61
CA SER A 114 0.16 -3.80 4.88
C SER A 114 1.29 -2.92 5.43
N LEU A 115 2.55 -3.37 5.32
CA LEU A 115 3.72 -2.57 5.71
C LEU A 115 3.89 -1.33 4.84
N ARG A 116 3.66 -1.43 3.52
CA ARG A 116 3.71 -0.29 2.60
C ARG A 116 2.62 0.73 2.94
N MET A 117 1.39 0.28 3.16
CA MET A 117 0.27 1.15 3.55
C MET A 117 0.54 1.89 4.87
N ALA A 118 1.07 1.19 5.88
CA ALA A 118 1.45 1.80 7.15
C ALA A 118 2.58 2.84 6.98
N ASN A 119 3.61 2.52 6.20
CA ASN A 119 4.70 3.48 5.92
C ASN A 119 4.20 4.71 5.15
N ASP A 120 3.31 4.53 4.17
CA ASP A 120 2.73 5.65 3.42
C ASP A 120 1.94 6.58 4.33
N LEU A 121 1.17 6.03 5.28
CA LEU A 121 0.47 6.81 6.30
C LEU A 121 1.44 7.60 7.17
N LEU A 122 2.49 6.96 7.68
CA LEU A 122 3.53 7.62 8.49
C LEU A 122 4.26 8.73 7.71
N LEU A 123 4.53 8.52 6.43
CA LEU A 123 5.15 9.54 5.58
C LEU A 123 4.23 10.74 5.35
N LYS A 124 2.92 10.51 5.15
CA LYS A 124 1.93 11.58 5.08
C LYS A 124 1.89 12.38 6.39
N PHE A 125 1.79 11.69 7.53
CA PHE A 125 1.81 12.30 8.85
C PHE A 125 3.05 13.18 9.05
N ARG A 126 4.24 12.63 8.75
CA ARG A 126 5.52 13.34 8.91
C ARG A 126 5.56 14.62 8.09
N LYS A 127 5.06 14.60 6.85
CA LYS A 127 5.01 15.79 5.98
C LYS A 127 4.14 16.89 6.58
N ILE A 128 2.93 16.55 7.03
CA ILE A 128 1.97 17.49 7.63
C ILE A 128 2.55 18.12 8.89
N THR A 129 3.06 17.28 9.80
CA THR A 129 3.69 17.72 11.06
C THR A 129 4.88 18.64 10.80
N GLN A 130 5.69 18.36 9.78
CA GLN A 130 6.81 19.22 9.39
C GLN A 130 6.36 20.58 8.84
N HIS A 131 5.27 20.65 8.08
CA HIS A 131 4.73 21.94 7.61
C HIS A 131 4.18 22.77 8.77
N ILE A 132 3.41 22.17 9.68
CA ILE A 132 2.85 22.87 10.85
C ILE A 132 3.95 23.40 11.78
N ARG A 133 5.02 22.63 12.03
CA ARG A 133 6.13 23.08 12.90
C ARG A 133 6.99 24.19 12.29
N LYS A 134 6.95 24.40 10.97
CA LYS A 134 7.74 25.45 10.31
C LYS A 134 7.07 26.83 10.38
N THR A 135 5.79 26.89 10.74
CA THR A 135 5.06 28.15 10.91
C THR A 135 5.23 28.68 12.34
N LEU A 136 5.66 29.95 12.48
CA LEU A 136 5.91 30.59 13.78
C LEU A 136 4.76 31.47 14.28
N ASP A 137 3.87 31.91 13.40
CA ASP A 137 2.74 32.78 13.73
C ASP A 137 1.46 31.95 13.94
N THR A 138 0.70 32.27 14.99
CA THR A 138 -0.55 31.59 15.35
C THR A 138 -1.55 31.54 14.18
N ALA A 139 -1.71 32.63 13.42
CA ALA A 139 -2.64 32.66 12.29
C ALA A 139 -2.18 31.74 11.14
N SER A 140 -0.89 31.76 10.81
CA SER A 140 -0.26 30.93 9.79
C SER A 140 -0.25 29.45 10.18
N VAL A 141 -0.06 29.14 11.47
CA VAL A 141 -0.17 27.77 12.00
C VAL A 141 -1.58 27.27 11.78
N CYS A 142 -2.61 28.02 12.19
CA CYS A 142 -4.00 27.64 11.97
C CYS A 142 -4.34 27.47 10.49
N GLN A 143 -3.92 28.41 9.64
CA GLN A 143 -4.17 28.34 8.19
C GLN A 143 -3.52 27.11 7.55
N THR A 144 -2.25 26.87 7.86
CA THR A 144 -1.48 25.73 7.33
C THR A 144 -2.04 24.42 7.82
N ALA A 145 -2.38 24.34 9.11
CA ALA A 145 -2.96 23.15 9.71
C ALA A 145 -4.31 22.78 9.09
N VAL A 146 -5.21 23.75 8.95
CA VAL A 146 -6.52 23.55 8.31
C VAL A 146 -6.36 23.10 6.86
N PHE A 147 -5.46 23.76 6.11
CA PHE A 147 -5.17 23.41 4.74
C PHE A 147 -4.65 21.97 4.61
N GLU A 148 -3.58 21.61 5.33
CA GLU A 148 -2.97 20.28 5.26
C GLU A 148 -3.92 19.17 5.72
N LEU A 149 -4.71 19.41 6.78
CA LEU A 149 -5.73 18.46 7.24
C LEU A 149 -6.83 18.25 6.20
N SER A 150 -7.33 19.32 5.60
CA SER A 150 -8.37 19.22 4.57
C SER A 150 -7.89 18.44 3.34
N VAL A 151 -6.61 18.62 2.95
CA VAL A 151 -6.00 17.90 1.83
C VAL A 151 -5.73 16.43 2.17
N ALA A 152 -5.26 16.16 3.39
CA ALA A 152 -4.92 14.81 3.83
C ALA A 152 -6.14 13.92 4.01
N LEU A 153 -7.21 14.45 4.61
CA LEU A 153 -8.43 13.72 4.95
C LEU A 153 -9.54 13.88 3.89
N GLY A 154 -9.40 14.84 2.96
CA GLY A 154 -10.39 15.09 1.91
C GLY A 154 -11.75 15.60 2.42
N VAL A 155 -11.76 16.24 3.60
CA VAL A 155 -12.96 16.72 4.30
C VAL A 155 -12.84 18.20 4.62
N GLY A 156 -13.95 18.82 5.06
CA GLY A 156 -13.92 20.17 5.60
C GLY A 156 -13.19 20.19 6.94
N CYS A 157 -12.40 21.22 7.19
CA CYS A 157 -11.68 21.43 8.43
C CYS A 157 -11.85 22.88 8.91
N ALA A 158 -12.02 23.06 10.21
CA ALA A 158 -12.09 24.37 10.87
C ALA A 158 -11.37 24.31 12.22
N ILE A 159 -10.64 25.37 12.56
CA ILE A 159 -10.00 25.53 13.88
C ILE A 159 -10.69 26.66 14.63
N TYR A 160 -11.04 26.41 15.87
CA TYR A 160 -11.62 27.37 16.80
C TYR A 160 -10.65 27.69 17.93
N ILE A 161 -10.58 28.96 18.30
CA ILE A 161 -9.78 29.46 19.41
C ILE A 161 -10.70 30.19 20.38
N LYS A 162 -10.48 30.01 21.68
CA LYS A 162 -11.21 30.71 22.72
C LYS A 162 -10.82 32.19 22.74
N GLU A 163 -11.83 33.05 22.64
CA GLU A 163 -11.74 34.49 22.86
C GLU A 163 -12.80 34.88 23.90
N GLY A 164 -12.35 35.21 25.11
CA GLY A 164 -13.25 35.50 26.24
C GLY A 164 -14.06 34.28 26.66
N ASP A 165 -15.38 34.36 26.56
CA ASP A 165 -16.34 33.30 26.92
C ASP A 165 -16.91 32.56 25.68
N THR A 166 -16.30 32.79 24.52
CA THR A 166 -16.74 32.23 23.24
C THR A 166 -15.58 31.59 22.48
N TYR A 167 -15.90 30.65 21.60
CA TYR A 167 -15.00 30.08 20.60
C TYR A 167 -15.27 30.72 19.25
N VAL A 168 -14.22 31.29 18.65
CA VAL A 168 -14.27 31.94 17.33
C VAL A 168 -13.44 31.11 16.36
N CYS A 169 -13.97 30.90 15.16
CA CYS A 169 -13.26 30.18 14.11
C CYS A 169 -12.09 31.03 13.61
N ALA A 170 -10.87 30.52 13.81
CA ALA A 170 -9.66 31.17 13.34
C ALA A 170 -9.48 30.99 11.82
N HIS A 171 -9.66 29.75 11.34
CA HIS A 171 -9.52 29.40 9.92
C HIS A 171 -10.41 28.21 9.57
N GLU A 172 -10.85 28.15 8.31
CA GLU A 172 -11.69 27.10 7.72
C GLU A 172 -11.22 26.84 6.29
N ASP A 173 -11.15 25.57 5.87
CA ASP A 173 -10.95 25.17 4.47
C ASP A 173 -11.83 23.95 4.18
N TYR A 174 -12.32 23.86 2.95
CA TYR A 174 -13.20 22.78 2.50
C TYR A 174 -12.73 22.27 1.14
N ARG A 175 -12.13 21.07 1.11
CA ARG A 175 -11.75 20.40 -0.14
C ARG A 175 -12.15 18.94 -0.14
N ARG A 176 -13.09 18.60 -1.01
CA ARG A 176 -13.41 17.21 -1.36
C ARG A 176 -12.53 16.77 -2.53
N THR A 177 -11.78 15.70 -2.35
CA THR A 177 -10.80 15.17 -3.33
C THR A 177 -11.43 14.69 -4.65
N ASN A 178 -12.76 14.55 -4.73
CA ASN A 178 -13.47 14.01 -5.89
C ASN A 178 -14.45 14.96 -6.60
N ASP A 179 -14.64 16.20 -6.13
CA ASP A 179 -15.58 17.13 -6.78
C ASP A 179 -14.87 18.07 -7.76
N ARG A 180 -14.73 17.63 -9.01
CA ARG A 180 -14.36 18.51 -10.15
C ARG A 180 -15.42 19.59 -10.45
N HIS A 181 -16.58 19.57 -9.78
CA HIS A 181 -17.74 20.37 -10.17
C HIS A 181 -18.20 21.46 -9.20
N PHE A 182 -17.58 21.67 -8.03
CA PHE A 182 -18.13 22.60 -7.04
C PHE A 182 -17.18 23.72 -6.61
N ARG A 183 -17.12 24.77 -7.44
CA ARG A 183 -16.66 26.13 -7.13
C ARG A 183 -17.70 26.93 -6.31
N HIS A 184 -18.32 26.38 -5.28
CA HIS A 184 -19.21 27.18 -4.41
C HIS A 184 -18.46 27.67 -3.17
N VAL A 185 -17.97 28.91 -3.29
CA VAL A 185 -17.34 29.76 -2.27
C VAL A 185 -18.20 29.93 -1.00
N GLU A 186 -19.50 29.63 -1.05
CA GLU A 186 -20.42 29.80 0.07
C GLU A 186 -20.32 28.71 1.15
N LYS A 187 -19.72 27.54 0.84
CA LYS A 187 -19.46 26.48 1.84
C LYS A 187 -18.12 26.61 2.56
N SER A 188 -17.21 27.47 2.09
CA SER A 188 -15.84 27.55 2.61
C SER A 188 -15.65 28.55 3.77
N ILE A 189 -16.74 29.18 4.23
CA ILE A 189 -16.72 30.28 5.22
C ILE A 189 -17.92 30.11 6.18
N PHE A 190 -18.50 28.91 6.27
CA PHE A 190 -19.69 28.71 7.10
C PHE A 190 -19.32 28.84 8.57
N TRP A 191 -18.31 28.10 8.99
CA TRP A 191 -17.84 28.06 10.37
C TRP A 191 -17.17 29.38 10.79
N GLN A 192 -16.58 30.13 9.86
CA GLN A 192 -16.10 31.50 10.14
C GLN A 192 -17.19 32.47 10.62
N LYS A 193 -18.47 32.21 10.32
CA LYS A 193 -19.60 33.05 10.76
C LYS A 193 -20.24 32.57 12.06
N VAL A 194 -19.83 31.41 12.56
CA VAL A 194 -20.41 30.78 13.76
C VAL A 194 -19.54 31.11 14.96
N VAL A 195 -20.17 31.65 16.00
CA VAL A 195 -19.55 31.85 17.31
C VAL A 195 -20.20 30.88 18.29
N ILE A 196 -19.39 30.09 18.99
CA ILE A 196 -19.90 29.01 19.85
C ILE A 196 -19.63 29.36 21.31
N PRO A 197 -20.63 29.34 22.20
CA PRO A 197 -20.42 29.69 23.61
C PRO A 197 -19.65 28.58 24.35
N MET A 198 -18.92 28.96 25.41
CA MET A 198 -18.08 28.01 26.17
C MET A 198 -18.89 26.95 26.95
N ASP A 199 -20.14 27.24 27.29
CA ASP A 199 -21.05 26.33 28.00
C ASP A 199 -21.64 25.22 27.09
N ASN A 200 -21.25 25.20 25.81
CA ASN A 200 -21.79 24.24 24.85
C ASN A 200 -21.50 22.78 25.24
N LYS A 201 -22.56 21.97 25.30
CA LYS A 201 -22.48 20.55 25.70
C LYS A 201 -21.59 19.72 24.76
N ALA A 202 -21.59 20.01 23.46
CA ALA A 202 -20.77 19.27 22.50
C ALA A 202 -19.27 19.53 22.73
N ILE A 203 -18.88 20.77 23.04
CA ILE A 203 -17.49 21.12 23.36
C ILE A 203 -17.06 20.52 24.70
N ASN A 204 -17.93 20.54 25.70
CA ASN A 204 -17.62 19.94 27.00
C ASN A 204 -17.50 18.41 26.95
N ARG A 205 -18.09 17.76 25.93
CA ARG A 205 -17.87 16.33 25.65
C ARG A 205 -16.52 16.05 24.99
N MET A 206 -15.87 17.04 24.37
CA MET A 206 -14.52 16.91 23.83
C MET A 206 -13.52 17.08 24.99
N SER A 207 -13.11 15.98 25.62
CA SER A 207 -12.13 16.01 26.71
C SER A 207 -10.72 16.34 26.21
N THR A 208 -9.96 17.08 27.02
CA THR A 208 -8.66 17.65 26.67
C THR A 208 -7.52 16.65 26.47
N LEU A 209 -7.74 15.36 26.69
CA LEU A 209 -6.78 14.32 26.33
C LEU A 209 -7.51 13.01 25.99
N SER A 210 -7.10 12.43 24.86
CA SER A 210 -7.23 11.02 24.45
C SER A 210 -8.33 10.57 23.51
N TYR A 211 -9.36 11.35 23.16
CA TYR A 211 -10.35 10.87 22.19
C TYR A 211 -10.98 11.99 21.36
N THR A 212 -10.89 11.82 20.04
CA THR A 212 -11.78 12.50 19.08
C THR A 212 -13.24 12.22 19.39
N CYS A 213 -14.06 13.27 19.34
CA CYS A 213 -15.50 13.15 19.56
C CYS A 213 -16.22 13.15 18.21
N CYS A 214 -16.94 12.07 17.89
CA CYS A 214 -17.86 12.06 16.77
C CYS A 214 -19.12 12.88 17.12
N LEU A 215 -19.47 13.80 16.24
CA LEU A 215 -20.59 14.71 16.37
C LEU A 215 -21.60 14.43 15.26
N ASN A 216 -22.84 14.13 15.66
CA ASN A 216 -23.93 13.92 14.73
C ASN A 216 -24.58 15.26 14.36
N GLN A 217 -25.48 15.24 13.37
CA GLN A 217 -26.21 16.43 12.94
C GLN A 217 -26.90 17.18 14.10
N ARG A 218 -27.42 16.47 15.11
CA ARG A 218 -28.01 17.10 16.30
C ARG A 218 -26.99 17.88 17.11
N ASP A 219 -25.83 17.29 17.39
CA ASP A 219 -24.76 17.95 18.13
C ASP A 219 -24.26 19.20 17.39
N LEU A 220 -24.22 19.14 16.05
CA LEU A 220 -23.85 20.30 15.22
C LEU A 220 -24.92 21.39 15.22
N CYS A 221 -26.21 21.02 15.21
CA CYS A 221 -27.29 21.99 15.39
C CYS A 221 -27.21 22.67 16.77
N ASP A 222 -26.89 21.92 17.82
CA ASP A 222 -26.69 22.47 19.17
C ASP A 222 -25.48 23.43 19.24
N MET A 223 -24.46 23.24 18.39
CA MET A 223 -23.30 24.15 18.29
C MET A 223 -23.64 25.47 17.61
N VAL A 224 -24.46 25.44 16.55
CA VAL A 224 -24.74 26.62 15.72
C VAL A 224 -26.00 27.38 16.17
N GLY A 225 -26.89 26.73 16.92
CA GLY A 225 -28.16 27.26 17.38
C GLY A 225 -29.36 26.75 16.56
N GLU A 226 -30.52 26.67 17.20
CA GLU A 226 -31.75 26.19 16.58
C GLU A 226 -32.18 27.10 15.41
N GLY A 227 -32.50 26.49 14.25
CA GLY A 227 -33.01 27.19 13.08
C GLY A 227 -32.00 27.57 12.00
N VAL A 228 -30.70 27.30 12.21
CA VAL A 228 -29.67 27.50 11.17
C VAL A 228 -29.64 26.30 10.23
N ASN A 229 -29.73 26.54 8.92
CA ASN A 229 -29.66 25.49 7.91
C ASN A 229 -28.22 24.98 7.76
N LEU A 230 -27.91 23.86 8.42
CA LEU A 230 -26.58 23.27 8.42
C LEU A 230 -26.36 22.44 7.13
N PRO A 231 -25.38 22.76 6.28
CA PRO A 231 -25.09 21.98 5.08
C PRO A 231 -24.32 20.67 5.38
N PHE A 232 -23.97 20.45 6.64
CA PHE A 232 -23.15 19.34 7.13
C PHE A 232 -24.00 18.39 7.98
N LYS A 233 -23.65 17.10 8.00
CA LYS A 233 -24.44 16.07 8.70
C LYS A 233 -23.64 15.26 9.71
N ALA A 234 -22.33 15.21 9.55
CA ALA A 234 -21.41 14.52 10.45
C ALA A 234 -20.16 15.36 10.64
N ALA A 235 -19.58 15.31 11.84
CA ALA A 235 -18.30 15.92 12.14
C ALA A 235 -17.54 15.12 13.20
N MET A 236 -16.27 15.44 13.35
CA MET A 236 -15.42 14.92 14.40
C MET A 236 -14.56 16.07 14.94
N GLY A 237 -14.47 16.16 16.27
CA GLY A 237 -13.77 17.25 16.94
C GLY A 237 -12.71 16.76 17.90
N ALA A 238 -11.60 17.47 17.99
CA ALA A 238 -10.54 17.25 18.97
C ALA A 238 -10.17 18.57 19.64
N ARG A 239 -10.17 18.61 20.97
CA ARG A 239 -9.87 19.80 21.77
C ARG A 239 -8.37 19.84 22.11
N PHE A 240 -7.79 21.03 22.11
CA PHE A 240 -6.41 21.28 22.50
C PHE A 240 -6.31 22.44 23.51
N GLN A 241 -5.24 22.47 24.31
CA GLN A 241 -5.02 23.50 25.33
C GLN A 241 -3.79 24.35 25.01
N LEU A 242 -3.95 25.67 25.03
CA LEU A 242 -2.85 26.61 24.75
C LEU A 242 -2.15 26.99 26.05
N ASP A 243 -2.92 27.49 27.02
CA ASP A 243 -2.46 27.90 28.35
C ASP A 243 -3.50 27.49 29.41
N GLU A 244 -3.30 27.87 30.68
CA GLU A 244 -4.31 27.63 31.74
C GLU A 244 -5.69 28.26 31.42
N CYS A 245 -5.70 29.37 30.66
CA CYS A 245 -6.93 30.12 30.35
C CYS A 245 -7.42 29.96 28.91
N ASN A 246 -6.54 29.59 27.98
CA ASN A 246 -6.81 29.52 26.55
C ASN A 246 -6.89 28.07 26.07
N SER A 247 -7.93 27.77 25.30
CA SER A 247 -8.11 26.47 24.66
C SER A 247 -8.70 26.66 23.28
N GLY A 248 -8.63 25.62 22.45
CA GLY A 248 -9.26 25.60 21.15
C GLY A 248 -9.70 24.19 20.80
N PHE A 249 -10.30 24.04 19.63
CA PHE A 249 -10.58 22.72 19.09
C PHE A 249 -10.49 22.75 17.58
N VAL A 250 -10.16 21.60 17.01
CA VAL A 250 -10.19 21.34 15.58
C VAL A 250 -11.46 20.56 15.27
N LEU A 251 -12.19 20.98 14.25
CA LEU A 251 -13.42 20.35 13.78
C LEU A 251 -13.25 19.94 12.32
N ILE A 252 -13.38 18.65 12.05
CA ILE A 252 -13.48 18.12 10.70
C ILE A 252 -14.93 17.72 10.42
N TYR A 253 -15.45 18.01 9.22
CA TYR A 253 -16.88 17.88 8.94
C TYR A 253 -17.17 17.45 7.50
N SER A 254 -18.30 16.76 7.33
CA SER A 254 -18.77 16.22 6.06
C SER A 254 -20.26 16.45 5.86
N SER A 255 -20.69 16.56 4.59
CA SER A 255 -22.11 16.61 4.22
C SER A 255 -22.78 15.24 4.26
N ASP A 256 -21.98 14.17 4.31
CA ASP A 256 -22.47 12.79 4.29
C ASP A 256 -22.76 12.32 5.73
N ALA A 257 -23.99 11.85 5.98
CA ALA A 257 -24.44 11.48 7.33
C ALA A 257 -23.79 10.19 7.87
N THR A 258 -23.34 9.32 6.98
CA THR A 258 -22.67 8.05 7.30
C THR A 258 -21.15 8.19 7.26
N TRP A 259 -20.62 9.41 7.21
CA TRP A 259 -19.19 9.64 7.15
C TRP A 259 -18.55 9.37 8.50
N SER A 260 -17.49 8.57 8.48
CA SER A 260 -16.61 8.28 9.61
C SER A 260 -15.20 8.05 9.08
N LEU A 261 -14.18 8.48 9.83
CA LEU A 261 -12.80 8.17 9.50
C LEU A 261 -12.48 6.70 9.85
N PRO A 262 -11.65 6.01 9.05
CA PRO A 262 -11.00 4.77 9.46
C PRO A 262 -10.15 4.98 10.72
N GLU A 263 -10.01 3.95 11.55
CA GLU A 263 -9.24 3.99 12.81
C GLU A 263 -7.83 4.61 12.66
N GLN A 264 -7.12 4.21 11.60
CA GLN A 264 -5.79 4.74 11.27
C GLN A 264 -5.78 6.24 10.94
N GLU A 265 -6.85 6.77 10.33
CA GLU A 265 -6.96 8.19 10.03
C GLU A 265 -7.44 8.99 11.25
N VAL A 266 -8.14 8.35 12.20
CA VAL A 266 -8.47 8.93 13.50
C VAL A 266 -7.21 9.15 14.33
N GLU A 267 -6.35 8.13 14.46
CA GLU A 267 -5.05 8.26 15.14
C GLU A 267 -4.19 9.36 14.50
N LEU A 268 -4.14 9.38 13.16
CA LEU A 268 -3.45 10.43 12.40
C LEU A 268 -3.99 11.83 12.76
N PHE A 269 -5.32 11.99 12.80
CA PHE A 269 -5.94 13.27 13.10
C PHE A 269 -5.63 13.72 14.54
N GLU A 270 -5.71 12.81 15.51
CA GLU A 270 -5.36 13.06 16.92
C GLU A 270 -3.92 13.52 17.07
N ASP A 271 -2.99 12.80 16.44
CA ASP A 271 -1.58 13.15 16.45
C ASP A 271 -1.33 14.53 15.81
N ILE A 272 -1.99 14.84 14.68
CA ILE A 272 -1.87 16.16 14.03
C ILE A 272 -2.41 17.26 14.95
N VAL A 273 -3.55 17.05 15.62
CA VAL A 273 -4.10 18.03 16.57
C VAL A 273 -3.13 18.28 17.73
N GLY A 274 -2.49 17.24 18.26
CA GLY A 274 -1.42 17.40 19.26
C GLY A 274 -0.22 18.20 18.75
N GLN A 275 0.14 18.06 17.46
CA GLN A 275 1.20 18.89 16.86
C GLN A 275 0.78 20.35 16.65
N ILE A 276 -0.49 20.59 16.32
CA ILE A 276 -1.07 21.93 16.23
C ILE A 276 -1.01 22.59 17.60
N GLU A 277 -1.40 21.88 18.67
CA GLU A 277 -1.32 22.36 20.05
C GLU A 277 0.09 22.85 20.40
N ILE A 278 1.10 21.99 20.18
CA ILE A 278 2.50 22.32 20.46
C ILE A 278 2.96 23.54 19.64
N ALA A 279 2.63 23.60 18.35
CA ALA A 279 3.02 24.72 17.49
C ALA A 279 2.36 26.03 17.91
N LEU A 280 1.07 25.99 18.31
CA LEU A 280 0.37 27.17 18.79
C LEU A 280 0.90 27.64 20.15
N GLN A 281 1.19 26.72 21.08
CA GLN A 281 1.86 27.01 22.36
C GLN A 281 3.20 27.72 22.14
N GLN A 282 4.03 27.20 21.22
CA GLN A 282 5.30 27.83 20.85
C GLN A 282 5.10 29.23 20.27
N SER A 283 4.11 29.42 19.38
CA SER A 283 3.81 30.75 18.82
C SER A 283 3.36 31.75 19.89
N ALA A 284 2.57 31.29 20.88
CA ALA A 284 2.09 32.11 21.99
C ALA A 284 3.24 32.52 22.92
N GLN A 285 4.15 31.58 23.23
CA GLN A 285 5.33 31.86 24.04
C GLN A 285 6.24 32.91 23.37
N ILE A 286 6.56 32.75 22.09
CA ILE A 286 7.38 33.72 21.34
C ILE A 286 6.72 35.10 21.33
N ARG A 287 5.40 35.17 21.15
CA ARG A 287 4.63 36.42 21.20
C ARG A 287 4.71 37.09 22.58
N ASN A 288 4.66 36.32 23.66
CA ASN A 288 4.76 36.83 25.03
C ASN A 288 6.18 37.34 25.34
N GLU A 289 7.22 36.62 24.91
CA GLU A 289 8.62 37.05 25.02
C GLU A 289 8.89 38.34 24.22
N ALA A 290 8.31 38.46 23.03
CA ALA A 290 8.40 39.68 22.22
C ALA A 290 7.71 40.89 22.87
N LYS A 291 6.60 40.68 23.60
CA LYS A 291 5.92 41.72 24.38
C LYS A 291 6.65 42.08 25.69
N GLY A 292 7.46 41.17 26.23
CA GLY A 292 8.18 41.34 27.49
C GLY A 292 9.49 42.13 27.42
N LYS A 293 9.99 42.47 26.21
CA LYS A 293 11.13 43.39 26.05
C LYS A 293 10.65 44.84 26.13
N PRO A 294 11.15 45.67 27.08
CA PRO A 294 10.83 47.09 27.10
C PRO A 294 11.31 47.76 25.81
N GLN A 295 10.38 48.46 25.16
CA GLN A 295 10.65 49.35 24.03
C GLN A 295 11.36 50.59 24.57
N GLU A 296 12.69 50.71 24.38
CA GLU A 296 13.37 51.99 24.60
C GLU A 296 12.87 53.02 23.57
N PRO A 297 12.44 54.21 24.00
CA PRO A 297 11.96 55.23 23.08
C PRO A 297 13.13 56.06 22.51
N GLY A 298 13.32 55.95 21.20
CA GLY A 298 13.78 57.07 20.36
C GLY A 298 15.24 57.05 19.90
N ALA A 299 15.43 56.71 18.61
CA ALA A 299 16.20 57.54 17.67
C ALA A 299 16.05 56.98 16.24
N HIS A 300 15.06 57.47 15.50
CA HIS A 300 15.23 57.55 14.05
C HIS A 300 16.31 58.60 13.78
N THR A 301 17.40 58.23 13.11
CA THR A 301 17.94 58.89 11.91
C THR A 301 19.36 58.39 11.59
N LYS A 302 19.53 57.90 10.36
CA LYS A 302 20.78 57.68 9.59
C LYS A 302 21.75 56.58 10.06
N ALA A 303 21.86 55.52 9.26
CA ALA A 303 22.88 55.44 8.21
C ALA A 303 22.74 54.12 7.45
N GLU A 304 22.49 54.22 6.15
CA GLU A 304 22.88 53.20 5.17
C GLU A 304 24.40 53.05 5.13
N GLU A 305 24.83 51.90 4.61
CA GLU A 305 26.15 51.55 4.08
C GLU A 305 27.25 50.98 5.00
N THR A 306 27.55 49.71 4.68
CA THR A 306 28.88 49.08 4.56
C THR A 306 29.70 48.71 5.81
N ALA A 307 29.79 47.39 6.03
CA ALA A 307 31.00 46.56 6.23
C ALA A 307 30.53 45.25 6.91
N GLY A 308 30.75 44.02 6.43
CA GLY A 308 31.97 43.44 5.88
C GLY A 308 32.66 42.59 6.97
N PHE A 309 32.82 41.28 6.71
CA PHE A 309 33.58 40.26 7.49
C PHE A 309 32.95 39.76 8.81
N SER A 310 32.99 38.48 9.21
CA SER A 310 33.58 37.24 8.68
C SER A 310 32.92 36.03 9.37
N LEU A 311 32.83 34.92 8.64
CA LEU A 311 32.62 33.56 9.15
C LEU A 311 33.80 33.10 10.00
N SER A 312 33.52 32.45 11.14
CA SER A 312 34.35 31.37 11.69
C SER A 312 33.62 30.57 12.79
N ASN A 313 33.22 29.36 12.41
CA ASN A 313 33.28 28.08 13.15
C ASN A 313 32.78 28.00 14.61
N LEU A 314 31.70 27.22 14.81
CA LEU A 314 31.80 26.04 15.67
C LEU A 314 30.89 24.91 15.15
N HIS A 315 31.55 23.90 14.60
CA HIS A 315 31.01 22.61 14.20
C HIS A 315 31.29 21.66 15.37
N GLU A 316 30.26 21.04 15.96
CA GLU A 316 30.45 19.81 16.74
C GLU A 316 29.25 18.87 16.52
N ASN A 317 29.49 17.93 15.61
CA ASN A 317 29.07 16.53 15.58
C ASN A 317 27.90 16.07 16.45
N THR A 318 26.87 15.49 15.81
CA THR A 318 26.43 14.11 16.11
C THR A 318 25.74 13.53 14.87
N SER A 319 26.47 12.73 14.10
CA SER A 319 25.95 11.90 13.02
C SER A 319 25.75 10.47 13.53
N LEU A 320 24.49 10.01 13.57
CA LEU A 320 24.16 8.60 13.73
C LEU A 320 23.91 8.00 12.35
N SER A 321 24.85 7.14 11.94
CA SER A 321 24.83 6.36 10.70
C SER A 321 23.78 5.24 10.78
N ILE A 322 22.81 5.25 9.86
CA ILE A 322 21.99 4.08 9.55
C ILE A 322 22.47 3.53 8.20
N GLN A 323 22.98 2.30 8.25
CA GLN A 323 23.54 1.55 7.14
C GLN A 323 22.39 1.00 6.27
N SER A 324 22.26 1.49 5.04
CA SER A 324 21.35 0.93 4.03
C SER A 324 22.11 -0.10 3.20
N SER A 325 21.84 -1.38 3.42
CA SER A 325 22.32 -2.48 2.57
C SER A 325 21.29 -2.75 1.46
N TYR A 326 21.65 -2.42 0.22
CA TYR A 326 21.03 -2.97 -0.99
C TYR A 326 22.16 -3.49 -1.91
N PRO A 327 22.05 -4.69 -2.49
CA PRO A 327 23.05 -5.21 -3.41
C PRO A 327 22.82 -4.67 -4.83
N SER A 328 23.87 -4.07 -5.40
CA SER A 328 23.93 -3.62 -6.79
C SER A 328 24.09 -4.82 -7.74
N GLN A 329 23.20 -4.93 -8.72
CA GLN A 329 23.41 -5.79 -9.90
C GLN A 329 24.41 -5.13 -10.85
N GLU A 330 25.54 -5.78 -11.09
CA GLU A 330 26.46 -5.48 -12.19
C GLU A 330 25.79 -5.79 -13.54
N LYS A 331 25.65 -4.76 -14.39
CA LYS A 331 25.48 -4.93 -15.84
C LYS A 331 26.83 -4.72 -16.50
N GLN A 332 27.43 -5.81 -16.94
CA GLN A 332 28.62 -5.86 -17.78
C GLN A 332 28.24 -5.35 -19.18
N CYS A 333 28.85 -4.24 -19.60
CA CYS A 333 28.79 -3.73 -20.97
C CYS A 333 30.15 -4.05 -21.61
N ASP A 334 30.19 -5.10 -22.43
CA ASP A 334 31.35 -5.48 -23.22
C ASP A 334 31.39 -4.60 -24.48
N THR A 335 32.41 -3.75 -24.58
CA THR A 335 32.80 -3.06 -25.81
C THR A 335 34.13 -3.62 -26.29
N THR A 336 34.10 -4.39 -27.37
CA THR A 336 35.28 -4.79 -28.14
C THR A 336 35.49 -3.80 -29.30
N PRO A 337 36.71 -3.31 -29.56
CA PRO A 337 37.05 -2.71 -30.84
C PRO A 337 37.95 -3.65 -31.68
N MET A 338 37.60 -3.72 -32.97
CA MET A 338 38.35 -4.17 -34.16
C MET A 338 39.02 -5.54 -34.18
#